data_AF-A0A963SFH7-F1
#
_entry.id   AF-A0A963SFH7-F1
#
_cell.length_a   1.000
_cell.length_b   1.000
_cell.length_c   1.000
_cell.angle_alpha   90.00
_cell.angle_beta   90.00
_cell.angle_gamma   90.00
#
_symmetry.space_group_name_H-M   'P 1'
#
loop_
_entity.id
_entity.type
_entity.pdbx_description
1 polymer ?
#
loop_
_entity_poly.entity_id
_entity_poly.type
_entity_poly.pdbx_seq_one_letter_code
_entity_poly.pdbx_strand_id
1 'polypeptide(L)'
;RMGAALHLEIGAPDDAMLADLIENLAMQRGLALGEGALTYLVPRAERSFAEIERLVATIDRLSLERKVPATLSVWRDALEALRGPEQARLL
;
A
#
# COMPACT_ATOMS: atom_id res chain seq x y z
N ARG A 1 40.48 -3.93 -11.20
CA ARG A 1 40.20 -4.58 -9.90
C ARG A 1 38.78 -4.20 -9.52
N MET A 2 37.80 -5.07 -9.74
CA MET A 2 36.45 -4.84 -9.19
C MET A 2 36.54 -5.15 -7.70
N GLY A 3 36.38 -4.11 -6.87
CA GLY A 3 36.30 -4.28 -5.42
C GLY A 3 35.08 -5.14 -5.09
N ALA A 4 35.22 -6.01 -4.09
CA ALA A 4 34.13 -6.82 -3.58
C ALA A 4 32.92 -5.91 -3.25
N ALA A 5 31.80 -6.12 -3.93
CA ALA A 5 30.55 -5.49 -3.57
C ALA A 5 30.00 -6.21 -2.33
N LEU A 6 29.69 -5.47 -1.27
CA LEU A 6 28.92 -5.99 -0.15
C LEU A 6 27.50 -6.26 -0.64
N HIS A 7 27.10 -7.52 -0.64
CA HIS A 7 25.71 -7.92 -0.90
C HIS A 7 24.89 -7.59 0.35
N LEU A 8 24.00 -6.61 0.24
CA LEU A 8 23.04 -6.25 1.29
C LEU A 8 21.63 -6.54 0.77
N GLU A 9 20.89 -7.39 1.47
CA GLU A 9 19.50 -7.70 1.12
C GLU A 9 18.55 -6.82 1.91
N ILE A 10 17.56 -6.25 1.22
CA ILE A 10 16.44 -5.55 1.85
C ILE A 10 15.34 -6.58 2.05
N GLY A 11 15.08 -6.94 3.30
CA GLY A 11 13.98 -7.84 3.66
C GLY A 11 12.61 -7.18 3.48
N ALA A 12 11.55 -7.98 3.61
CA ALA A 12 10.19 -7.45 3.67
C ALA A 12 10.04 -6.44 4.83
N PRO A 13 9.24 -5.38 4.68
CA PRO A 13 9.03 -4.41 5.74
C PRO A 13 8.27 -5.05 6.91
N ASP A 14 8.62 -4.66 8.13
CA ASP A 14 7.82 -4.95 9.32
C ASP A 14 6.60 -4.01 9.40
N ASP A 15 5.72 -4.24 10.38
CA ASP A 15 4.47 -3.49 10.49
C ASP A 15 4.68 -1.99 10.77
N ALA A 16 5.78 -1.63 11.45
CA ALA A 16 6.13 -0.23 11.70
C ALA A 16 6.59 0.45 10.40
N MET A 17 7.48 -0.20 9.65
CA MET A 17 7.93 0.28 8.35
C MET A 17 6.78 0.34 7.34
N LEU A 18 5.83 -0.59 7.39
CA LEU A 18 4.62 -0.55 6.56
C LEU A 18 3.76 0.67 6.86
N ALA A 19 3.56 1.00 8.13
CA ALA A 19 2.83 2.20 8.54
C ALA A 19 3.51 3.46 7.97
N ASP A 20 4.82 3.59 8.17
CA ASP A 20 5.61 4.72 7.68
C ASP A 20 5.57 4.84 6.15
N LEU A 21 5.66 3.71 5.42
CA LEU A 21 5.56 3.67 3.97
C LEU A 21 4.19 4.16 3.49
N ILE A 22 3.10 3.68 4.10
CA ILE A 22 1.73 4.09 3.74
C ILE A 22 1.56 5.60 3.96
N GLU A 23 1.98 6.12 5.11
CA GLU A 23 1.91 7.56 5.40
C GLU A 23 2.74 8.37 4.40
N ASN A 24 3.98 7.96 4.13
CA ASN A 24 4.87 8.69 3.24
C ASN A 24 4.34 8.73 1.81
N LEU A 25 3.89 7.59 1.28
CA LEU A 25 3.34 7.49 -0.07
C LEU A 25 2.03 8.27 -0.23
N ALA A 26 1.20 8.30 0.82
CA ALA A 26 -0.03 9.09 0.85
C ALA A 26 0.29 10.59 0.87
N MET A 27 1.23 11.02 1.71
CA MET A 27 1.71 12.41 1.77
C MET A 27 2.27 12.87 0.42
N GLN A 28 3.07 12.05 -0.26
CA GLN A 28 3.61 12.35 -1.59
C GLN A 28 2.52 12.58 -2.65
N ARG A 29 1.32 12.02 -2.45
CA ARG A 29 0.15 12.19 -3.34
C ARG A 29 -0.80 13.30 -2.89
N GLY A 30 -0.56 13.93 -1.74
CA GLY A 30 -1.55 14.81 -1.11
C GLY A 30 -2.82 14.06 -0.67
N LEU A 31 -2.73 12.74 -0.51
CA LEU A 31 -3.83 11.88 -0.10
C LEU A 31 -4.00 11.96 1.43
N ALA A 32 -5.06 12.62 1.87
CA ALA A 32 -5.43 12.63 3.28
C ALA A 32 -6.12 11.30 3.66
N LEU A 33 -5.39 10.44 4.37
CA LEU A 33 -5.96 9.23 4.94
C LEU A 33 -6.86 9.58 6.14
N GLY A 34 -8.09 9.06 6.14
CA GLY A 34 -9.00 9.20 7.28
C GLY A 34 -8.51 8.52 8.56
N GLU A 35 -9.16 8.85 9.68
CA GLU A 35 -8.83 8.30 11.00
C GLU A 35 -8.85 6.77 11.02
N GLY A 36 -7.82 6.17 11.62
CA GLY A 36 -7.70 4.71 11.74
C GLY A 36 -7.24 3.99 10.47
N ALA A 37 -6.82 4.72 9.42
CA ALA A 37 -6.32 4.12 8.18
C ALA A 37 -5.20 3.11 8.41
N LEU A 38 -4.16 3.47 9.17
CA LEU A 38 -3.01 2.58 9.39
C LEU A 38 -3.41 1.33 10.17
N THR A 39 -4.19 1.48 11.25
CA THR A 39 -4.75 0.37 12.02
C THR A 39 -5.57 -0.58 11.14
N TYR A 40 -6.23 -0.07 10.12
CA TYR A 40 -7.00 -0.87 9.18
C TYR A 40 -6.13 -1.53 8.10
N LEU A 41 -5.26 -0.75 7.46
CA LEU A 41 -4.52 -1.13 6.25
C LEU A 41 -3.32 -2.03 6.56
N VAL A 42 -2.52 -1.70 7.59
CA VAL A 42 -1.28 -2.44 7.93
C VAL A 42 -1.52 -3.95 8.09
N PRO A 43 -2.50 -4.43 8.89
CA PRO A 43 -2.72 -5.87 9.04
C PRO A 43 -3.38 -6.55 7.82
N ARG A 44 -3.77 -5.79 6.78
CA ARG A 44 -4.52 -6.30 5.60
C ARG A 44 -3.76 -6.17 4.29
N ALA A 45 -2.72 -5.36 4.27
CA ALA A 45 -1.83 -5.18 3.13
C ALA A 45 -0.84 -6.34 3.03
N GLU A 46 -0.38 -6.61 1.82
CA GLU A 46 0.72 -7.55 1.62
C GLU A 46 2.04 -6.89 2.07
N ARG A 47 2.89 -7.67 2.75
CA ARG A 47 4.19 -7.20 3.27
C ARG A 47 5.23 -7.09 2.14
N SER A 48 5.01 -6.18 1.21
CA SER A 48 5.82 -5.94 0.03
C SER A 48 5.80 -4.46 -0.34
N PHE A 49 6.98 -3.86 -0.55
CA PHE A 49 7.11 -2.47 -0.96
C PHE A 49 6.24 -2.14 -2.19
N ALA A 50 6.30 -2.98 -3.21
CA ALA A 50 5.54 -2.80 -4.44
C ALA A 50 4.03 -2.90 -4.22
N GLU A 51 3.56 -3.80 -3.34
CA GLU A 51 2.12 -3.90 -3.02
C GLU A 51 1.61 -2.70 -2.22
N ILE A 52 2.44 -2.14 -1.34
CA ILE A 52 2.08 -0.92 -0.60
C ILE A 52 1.98 0.28 -1.53
N GLU A 53 2.91 0.43 -2.47
CA GLU A 53 2.84 1.46 -3.50
C GLU A 53 1.55 1.33 -4.35
N ARG A 54 1.24 0.10 -4.79
CA ARG A 54 -0.01 -0.18 -5.54
C ARG A 54 -1.26 0.12 -4.71
N LEU A 55 -1.26 -0.23 -3.43
CA LEU A 55 -2.38 0.01 -2.52
C LEU A 55 -2.66 1.50 -2.37
N VAL A 56 -1.65 2.29 -2.03
CA VAL A 56 -1.81 3.74 -1.86
C VAL A 56 -2.23 4.40 -3.18
N ALA A 57 -1.63 4.01 -4.31
CA ALA A 57 -2.03 4.52 -5.62
C ALA A 57 -3.49 4.16 -5.98
N THR A 58 -3.95 2.98 -5.57
CA THR A 58 -5.33 2.54 -5.81
C THR A 58 -6.32 3.31 -4.94
N ILE A 59 -5.99 3.58 -3.66
CA ILE A 59 -6.81 4.39 -2.77
C ILE A 59 -6.95 5.82 -3.33
N ASP A 60 -5.83 6.43 -3.73
CA ASP A 60 -5.81 7.77 -4.32
C ASP A 60 -6.71 7.86 -5.55
N ARG A 61 -6.50 6.94 -6.50
CA ARG A 61 -7.31 6.85 -7.72
C ARG A 61 -8.81 6.71 -7.42
N LEU A 62 -9.19 5.79 -6.52
CA LEU A 62 -10.59 5.57 -6.17
C LEU A 62 -11.21 6.79 -5.46
N SER A 63 -10.46 7.45 -4.59
CA SER A 63 -10.89 8.67 -3.90
C SER A 63 -11.18 9.78 -4.91
N LEU A 64 -10.28 9.99 -5.88
CA LEU A 64 -10.42 10.99 -6.93
C LEU A 64 -11.56 10.68 -7.92
N GLU A 65 -11.65 9.44 -8.42
CA GLU A 65 -12.69 9.01 -9.36
C GLU A 65 -14.09 9.21 -8.79
N ARG A 66 -14.26 8.87 -7.50
CA ARG A 66 -15.55 8.95 -6.80
C ARG A 66 -15.80 10.32 -6.20
N LYS A 67 -14.80 11.20 -6.16
CA LYS A 67 -14.84 12.51 -5.50
C LYS A 67 -15.26 12.42 -4.03
N VAL A 68 -14.75 11.40 -3.33
CA VAL A 68 -15.00 11.20 -1.89
C VAL A 68 -13.69 11.08 -1.14
N PRO A 69 -13.62 11.50 0.14
CA PRO A 69 -12.41 11.33 0.94
C PRO A 69 -11.98 9.86 1.07
N ALA A 70 -10.69 9.61 1.28
CA ALA A 70 -10.13 8.28 1.49
C ALA A 70 -10.50 7.73 2.88
N THR A 71 -11.74 7.25 2.96
CA THR A 71 -12.36 6.64 4.16
C THR A 71 -12.35 5.11 4.07
N LEU A 72 -12.85 4.45 5.12
CA LEU A 72 -12.93 2.99 5.21
C LEU A 72 -13.53 2.29 3.98
N SER A 73 -14.54 2.87 3.33
CA SER A 73 -15.13 2.30 2.12
C SER A 73 -14.14 2.30 0.95
N VAL A 74 -13.37 3.38 0.77
CA VAL A 74 -12.34 3.47 -0.28
C VAL A 74 -11.20 2.49 -0.02
N TRP A 75 -10.76 2.36 1.24
CA TRP A 75 -9.70 1.42 1.62
C TRP A 75 -10.08 -0.03 1.36
N ARG A 76 -11.30 -0.40 1.74
CA ARG A 76 -11.85 -1.74 1.49
C ARG A 76 -11.85 -2.03 -0.01
N ASP A 77 -12.41 -1.13 -0.80
CA ASP A 77 -12.53 -1.32 -2.24
C ASP A 77 -11.16 -1.36 -2.93
N ALA A 78 -10.17 -0.62 -2.43
CA ALA A 78 -8.80 -0.69 -2.93
C ALA A 78 -8.16 -2.06 -2.64
N LEU A 79 -8.33 -2.58 -1.41
CA LEU A 79 -7.85 -3.92 -1.06
C LEU A 79 -8.55 -5.01 -1.89
N GLU A 80 -9.85 -4.88 -2.13
CA GLU A 80 -10.60 -5.81 -3.00
C GLU A 80 -10.14 -5.73 -4.45
N ALA A 81 -9.89 -4.53 -4.97
CA ALA A 81 -9.42 -4.33 -6.34
C ALA A 81 -8.04 -4.95 -6.58
N LEU A 82 -7.14 -4.91 -5.59
CA LEU A 82 -5.82 -5.55 -5.67
C LEU A 82 -5.86 -7.08 -5.54
N ARG A 83 -6.89 -7.63 -4.89
CA ARG A 83 -7.09 -9.08 -4.76
C ARG A 83 -7.74 -9.72 -5.99
N GLY A 84 -8.47 -8.95 -6.80
CA GLY A 84 -9.11 -9.43 -8.03
C GLY A 84 -8.14 -9.64 -9.20
N PRO A 85 -8.63 -10.05 -10.38
CA PRO A 85 -8.72 -11.44 -10.90
C PRO A 85 -7.42 -12.28 -10.90
N GLU A 86 -6.29 -11.78 -10.41
CA GLU A 86 -5.02 -12.54 -10.41
C GLU A 86 -5.07 -13.74 -9.45
N GLN A 87 -5.79 -13.63 -8.32
CA GLN A 87 -6.10 -14.77 -7.43
C GLN A 87 -7.22 -15.68 -7.95
N ALA A 88 -8.09 -15.21 -8.85
CA ALA A 88 -9.16 -16.02 -9.45
C ALA A 88 -8.64 -17.01 -10.52
N ARG A 89 -7.41 -16.82 -11.02
CA ARG A 89 -6.75 -17.78 -11.93
C ARG A 89 -6.02 -18.92 -11.22
N LEU A 90 -5.92 -18.88 -9.89
CA LEU A 90 -5.20 -19.85 -9.06
C LEU A 90 -6.13 -20.85 -8.35
N LEU A 91 -7.42 -20.89 -8.71
CA LEU A 91 -8.40 -21.87 -8.22
C LEU A 91 -8.97 -22.70 -9.37
#